data_AF-A0A3M1VDV8-F1
#
_entry.id   AF-A0A3M1VDV8-F1
#
_cell.length_a   1.000
_cell.length_b   1.000
_cell.length_c   1.000
_cell.angle_alpha   90.00
_cell.angle_beta   90.00
_cell.angle_gamma   90.00
#
_symmetry.space_group_name_H-M   'P 1'
#
loop_
_entity.id
_entity.type
_entity.pdbx_description
1 polymer ?
#
loop_
_entity_poly.entity_id
_entity_poly.type
_entity_poly.pdbx_seq_one_letter_code
_entity_poly.pdbx_strand_id
1 'polypeptide(L)'
;MTTRHAVQFRIGDLVQVREGVVSPDFSDISFAGWTGIVREISTKRSGTQYLLEWTEETLRQMPQEYRNRCEQHQLLYSMACLSEEDLTVPKPAASQGRAA
;
A
#
# COMPACT_ATOMS: atom_id res chain seq x y z
N MET A 1 8.82 24.93 19.46
CA MET A 1 8.70 23.54 19.95
C MET A 1 8.27 22.69 18.76
N THR A 2 9.18 21.93 18.15
CA THR A 2 8.85 21.15 16.95
C THR A 2 8.38 19.79 17.39
N THR A 3 7.06 19.62 17.53
CA THR A 3 6.45 18.30 17.74
C THR A 3 6.76 17.47 16.49
N ARG A 4 7.70 16.52 16.61
CA ARG A 4 7.88 15.50 15.58
C ARG A 4 6.56 14.72 15.51
N HIS A 5 5.83 14.85 14.41
CA HIS A 5 4.73 13.93 14.13
C HIS A 5 5.33 12.52 14.07
N ALA A 6 4.91 11.65 14.98
CA ALA A 6 5.31 10.26 14.94
C ALA A 6 4.69 9.62 13.69
N VAL A 7 5.52 8.99 12.87
CA VAL A 7 5.05 8.20 11.71
C VAL A 7 4.37 6.93 12.23
N GLN A 8 3.18 6.58 11.70
CA GLN A 8 2.48 5.36 12.11
C GLN A 8 3.19 4.08 11.69
N PHE A 9 3.78 4.07 10.49
CA PHE A 9 4.48 2.91 9.93
C PHE A 9 5.97 3.19 9.75
N ARG A 10 6.78 2.14 9.69
CA ARG A 10 8.23 2.20 9.49
C ARG A 10 8.64 1.47 8.22
N ILE A 11 9.82 1.82 7.71
CA ILE A 11 10.42 1.10 6.58
C ILE A 11 10.57 -0.38 6.97
N GLY A 12 10.08 -1.27 6.10
CA GLY A 12 10.03 -2.71 6.31
C GLY A 12 8.72 -3.22 6.91
N ASP A 13 7.83 -2.36 7.40
CA ASP A 13 6.52 -2.78 7.88
C ASP A 13 5.66 -3.28 6.73
N LEU A 14 4.96 -4.40 6.97
CA LEU A 14 3.88 -4.86 6.12
C LEU A 14 2.63 -4.04 6.45
N VAL A 15 2.04 -3.42 5.42
CA VAL A 15 0.81 -2.64 5.52
C VAL A 15 -0.25 -3.20 4.58
N GLN A 16 -1.50 -2.93 4.90
CA GLN A 16 -2.65 -3.23 4.04
C GLN A 16 -3.36 -1.93 3.69
N VAL A 17 -3.79 -1.82 2.44
CA VAL A 17 -4.57 -0.69 1.95
C VAL A 17 -6.02 -0.83 2.41
N ARG A 18 -6.58 0.27 2.92
CA ARG A 18 -7.94 0.34 3.44
C ARG A 18 -9.00 0.18 2.35
N GLU A 19 -10.20 -0.21 2.77
CA GLU A 19 -11.38 -0.25 1.92
C GLU A 19 -11.68 1.14 1.33
N GLY A 20 -12.10 1.16 0.07
CA GLY A 20 -12.45 2.40 -0.65
C GLY A 20 -11.27 3.21 -1.20
N VAL A 21 -10.03 2.82 -0.91
CA VAL A 21 -8.84 3.44 -1.50
C VAL A 21 -8.65 2.92 -2.93
N VAL A 22 -8.51 3.86 -3.86
CA VAL A 22 -8.28 3.60 -5.28
C VAL A 22 -6.86 4.01 -5.69
N SER A 23 -6.43 3.56 -6.87
CA SER A 23 -5.16 4.00 -7.43
C SER A 23 -5.17 5.52 -7.64
N PRO A 24 -4.10 6.22 -7.25
CA PRO A 24 -3.98 7.65 -7.49
C PRO A 24 -3.91 7.99 -8.99
N ASP A 25 -3.46 7.03 -9.81
CA ASP A 25 -3.33 7.17 -11.27
C ASP A 25 -4.61 6.72 -12.00
N PHE A 26 -5.35 5.75 -11.44
CA PHE A 26 -6.54 5.17 -12.06
C PHE A 26 -7.67 4.99 -11.04
N SER A 27 -8.63 5.92 -11.03
CA SER A 27 -9.76 5.90 -10.08
C SER A 27 -10.65 4.65 -10.16
N ASP A 28 -10.61 3.92 -11.28
CA ASP A 28 -11.40 2.71 -11.49
C ASP A 28 -10.76 1.47 -10.85
N ILE A 29 -9.48 1.56 -10.46
CA ILE A 29 -8.71 0.47 -9.89
C ILE A 29 -8.69 0.61 -8.37
N SER A 30 -9.38 -0.29 -7.68
CA SER A 30 -9.34 -0.35 -6.22
C SER A 30 -8.04 -1.01 -5.73
N PHE A 31 -7.37 -0.37 -4.78
CA PHE A 31 -6.28 -0.96 -4.02
C PHE A 31 -6.75 -1.59 -2.71
N ALA A 32 -8.06 -1.53 -2.41
CA ALA A 32 -8.61 -2.11 -1.18
C ALA A 32 -8.14 -3.56 -0.96
N GLY A 33 -7.62 -3.81 0.24
CA GLY A 33 -7.15 -5.14 0.64
C GLY A 33 -5.74 -5.50 0.14
N TRP A 34 -5.15 -4.75 -0.78
CA TRP A 34 -3.79 -4.99 -1.26
C TRP A 34 -2.78 -4.81 -0.14
N THR A 35 -1.73 -5.63 -0.15
CA THR A 35 -0.66 -5.57 0.84
C THR A 35 0.66 -5.17 0.22
N GLY A 36 1.42 -4.37 0.94
CA GLY A 36 2.71 -3.85 0.52
C GLY A 36 3.66 -3.66 1.68
N ILE A 37 4.95 -3.58 1.37
CA ILE A 37 6.02 -3.30 2.31
C ILE A 37 6.40 -1.84 2.16
N VAL A 38 6.49 -1.11 3.28
CA VAL A 38 6.96 0.28 3.27
C VAL A 38 8.45 0.29 2.88
N ARG A 39 8.76 0.92 1.74
CA ARG A 39 10.13 1.10 1.25
C ARG A 39 10.69 2.47 1.60
N GLU A 40 9.89 3.51 1.50
CA GLU A 40 10.30 4.87 1.85
C GLU A 40 9.19 5.62 2.58
N ILE A 41 9.60 6.60 3.41
CA ILE A 41 8.70 7.47 4.15
C ILE A 41 9.09 8.91 3.86
N SER A 42 8.14 9.68 3.34
CA SER A 42 8.30 11.09 3.02
C SER A 42 7.37 11.93 3.89
N THR A 43 7.92 12.58 4.91
CA THR A 43 7.17 13.52 5.76
C THR A 43 7.25 14.93 5.20
N LYS A 44 6.11 15.50 4.79
CA LYS A 44 5.98 16.89 4.31
C LYS A 44 5.06 17.68 5.25
N ARG A 45 4.99 19.01 5.08
CA ARG A 45 4.02 19.85 5.82
C ARG A 45 2.56 19.41 5.61
N SER A 46 2.25 18.84 4.46
CA SER A 46 0.89 18.40 4.10
C SER A 46 0.53 17.00 4.61
N GLY A 47 1.47 16.25 5.20
CA GLY A 47 1.25 14.88 5.68
C GLY A 47 2.42 13.94 5.41
N THR A 48 2.28 12.71 5.89
CA THR A 48 3.24 11.62 5.64
C THR A 48 2.79 10.78 4.45
N GLN A 49 3.67 10.65 3.45
CA GLN A 49 3.49 9.75 2.32
C GLN A 49 4.39 8.53 2.50
N TYR A 50 3.86 7.35 2.17
CA TYR A 50 4.54 6.08 2.23
C TYR A 50 4.68 5.52 0.81
N LEU A 51 5.91 5.26 0.39
CA LEU A 51 6.17 4.51 -0.82
C LEU A 51 6.16 3.03 -0.46
N LEU A 52 5.19 2.32 -1.03
CA LEU A 52 5.02 0.89 -0.83
C LEU A 52 5.54 0.13 -2.03
N GLU A 53 6.11 -1.03 -1.79
CA GLU A 53 6.31 -2.06 -2.80
C GLU A 53 5.31 -3.19 -2.53
N TRP A 54 4.51 -3.54 -3.53
CA TRP A 54 3.50 -4.57 -3.38
C TRP A 54 4.12 -5.93 -3.09
N THR A 55 3.49 -6.68 -2.18
CA THR A 55 3.93 -8.05 -1.89
C THR A 55 3.77 -8.94 -3.12
N GLU A 56 4.51 -10.04 -3.18
CA GLU A 56 4.38 -11.01 -4.28
C GLU A 56 2.95 -11.56 -4.40
N GLU A 57 2.21 -11.69 -3.29
CA GLU A 57 0.81 -12.08 -3.31
C GLU A 57 -0.06 -11.05 -4.02
N THR A 58 0.06 -9.78 -3.64
CA THR A 58 -0.62 -8.67 -4.30
C THR A 58 -0.26 -8.61 -5.78
N LEU A 59 1.03 -8.75 -6.12
CA LEU A 59 1.47 -8.79 -7.51
C LEU A 59 0.79 -9.94 -8.25
N ARG A 60 0.76 -11.17 -7.72
CA ARG A 60 0.10 -12.31 -8.39
C ARG A 60 -1.39 -12.10 -8.62
N GLN A 61 -2.08 -11.42 -7.71
CA GLN A 61 -3.52 -11.14 -7.82
C GLN A 61 -3.86 -9.86 -8.59
N MET A 62 -2.85 -9.05 -8.88
CA MET A 62 -2.98 -7.77 -9.58
C MET A 62 -3.63 -7.95 -10.96
N PRO A 63 -4.67 -7.17 -11.29
CA PRO A 63 -5.30 -7.22 -12.61
C PRO A 63 -4.29 -6.94 -13.72
N GLN A 64 -4.30 -7.77 -14.76
CA GLN A 64 -3.40 -7.61 -15.90
C GLN A 64 -3.65 -6.29 -16.64
N GLU A 65 -4.89 -5.82 -16.68
CA GLU A 65 -5.23 -4.52 -17.26
C GLU A 65 -4.50 -3.37 -16.55
N TYR A 66 -4.45 -3.39 -15.21
CA TYR A 66 -3.71 -2.37 -14.45
C TYR A 66 -2.23 -2.36 -14.79
N ARG A 67 -1.60 -3.54 -14.88
CA ARG A 67 -0.18 -3.66 -15.28
C ARG A 67 0.08 -3.07 -16.66
N ASN A 68 -0.74 -3.44 -17.65
CA ASN A 68 -0.60 -2.94 -19.01
C ASN A 68 -0.76 -1.41 -19.07
N ARG A 69 -1.72 -0.85 -18.34
CA ARG A 69 -1.91 0.61 -18.25
C ARG A 69 -0.71 1.28 -17.59
N CYS A 70 -0.18 0.75 -16.49
CA CYS A 70 1.04 1.27 -15.89
C CYS A 70 2.21 1.28 -16.88
N GLU A 71 2.43 0.19 -17.62
CA GLU A 71 3.49 0.10 -18.63
C GLU A 71 3.32 1.15 -19.73
N GLN A 72 2.10 1.35 -20.23
CA GLN A 72 1.77 2.36 -21.24
C GLN A 72 2.06 3.78 -20.77
N HIS A 73 1.83 4.05 -19.48
CA HIS A 73 2.07 5.35 -18.85
C HIS A 73 3.48 5.48 -18.24
N GLN A 74 4.37 4.51 -18.44
CA GLN A 74 5.71 4.44 -17.85
C GLN A 74 5.71 4.52 -16.31
N LEU A 75 4.66 3.98 -15.69
CA LEU A 75 4.50 3.88 -14.25
C LEU A 75 4.98 2.52 -13.73
N LEU A 76 5.58 2.52 -12.54
CA LEU A 76 6.00 1.30 -11.86
C LEU A 76 4.80 0.66 -11.15
N TYR A 77 4.14 -0.31 -11.80
CA TYR A 77 2.97 -0.99 -11.21
C TYR A 77 3.26 -1.69 -9.88
N SER A 78 4.53 -2.05 -9.62
CA SER A 78 4.96 -2.76 -8.42
C SER A 78 5.03 -1.88 -7.18
N MET A 79 4.90 -0.56 -7.33
CA MET A 79 5.01 0.39 -6.24
C MET A 79 3.86 1.39 -6.29
N ALA A 80 3.51 1.94 -5.12
CA ALA A 80 2.54 3.03 -5.05
C ALA A 80 2.88 3.97 -3.89
N CYS A 81 2.53 5.24 -4.07
CA CYS A 81 2.66 6.25 -3.03
C CYS A 81 1.29 6.50 -2.42
N LEU A 82 1.11 6.12 -1.15
CA LEU A 82 -0.14 6.27 -0.42
C LEU A 82 0.05 7.11 0.83
N SER A 83 -1.02 7.73 1.30
CA SER A 83 -1.00 8.54 2.52
C SER A 83 -1.23 7.66 3.75
N GLU A 84 -0.93 8.20 4.94
CA GLU A 84 -1.14 7.45 6.19
C GLU A 84 -2.59 7.00 6.40
N GLU A 85 -3.56 7.80 5.96
CA GLU A 85 -4.99 7.53 6.12
C GLU A 85 -5.52 6.42 5.20
N ASP A 86 -4.78 6.09 4.14
CA ASP A 86 -5.10 5.01 3.19
C ASP A 86 -4.65 3.64 3.71
N LEU A 87 -3.83 3.60 4.76
CA LEU A 87 -3.12 2.42 5.22
C LEU A 87 -3.62 1.95 6.58
N THR A 88 -3.50 0.64 6.80
CA THR A 88 -3.77 -0.01 8.07
C THR A 88 -2.76 -1.13 8.31
N VAL A 89 -2.64 -1.54 9.57
CA VAL A 89 -1.95 -2.79 9.90
C VAL A 89 -2.70 -3.94 9.22
N PRO A 90 -2.01 -4.83 8.49
CA PRO A 90 -2.62 -5.96 7.82
C PRO A 90 -3.33 -6.82 8.87
N LYS A 91 -4.56 -7.21 8.57
CA LYS A 91 -5.27 -8.15 9.44
C LYS A 91 -4.44 -9.43 9.52
N PRO A 92 -4.12 -9.95 10.72
CA PRO A 92 -3.46 -11.25 10.81
C PRO A 92 -4.35 -12.25 10.08
N ALA A 93 -3.76 -12.95 9.10
CA ALA A 93 -4.43 -14.05 8.43
C ALA A 93 -4.95 -14.96 9.53
N ALA A 94 -6.28 -15.02 9.71
CA ALA A 94 -6.88 -15.80 10.77
C ALA A 94 -6.29 -17.21 10.64
N SER A 95 -5.57 -17.64 11.66
CA SER A 95 -4.97 -18.97 11.73
C SER A 95 -6.09 -20.00 11.57
N GLN A 96 -6.30 -20.46 10.33
CA GLN A 96 -7.18 -21.57 10.05
C GLN A 96 -6.48 -22.85 10.50
N GLY A 97 -7.02 -23.46 11.55
CA GLY A 97 -6.87 -24.88 11.81
C GLY A 97 -5.77 -25.29 12.80
N ARG A 98 -6.09 -25.32 14.10
CA ARG A 98 -5.64 -26.41 14.95
C ARG A 98 -6.73 -26.83 15.94
N ALA A 99 -7.45 -27.87 15.57
CA ALA A 99 -8.11 -28.83 16.46
C ALA A 99 -8.04 -30.16 15.68
N ALA A 100 -7.01 -30.98 15.93
CA ALA A 100 -6.98 -32.05 16.94
C ALA A 100 -7.97 -33.15 16.60
#